data_AF-A0A091I6P4-F1
#
_entry.id   AF-A0A091I6P4-F1
#
_cell.length_a   1.000
_cell.length_b   1.000
_cell.length_c   1.000
_cell.angle_alpha   90.00
_cell.angle_beta   90.00
_cell.angle_gamma   90.00
#
_symmetry.space_group_name_H-M   'P 1'
#
loop_
_entity.id
_entity.type
_entity.pdbx_description
1 polymer ?
#
loop_
_entity_poly.entity_id
_entity_poly.type
_entity_poly.pdbx_seq_one_letter_code
_entity_poly.pdbx_strand_id
1 'polypeptide(L)'
;LDLQVLQRTFLLSIILFIVVTSTLQSMIEITDPILLALGASRNRSPWKHFRGVSMCLFLLLFPCFMAYKIAHLFHLDFWLLILVSSCMLTSLQVMGTLFIYTLFMVELVQEAPLERMDEIIYWVKAVSRVLEFLVALSVVGYGSWESLFGEWSWLGASVIIIHSYFNVWLRAQAGWRSFLLRRHAAQSLSALPRATASHLRDHDDICAICFQ
;
A
#
# COMPACT_ATOMS: atom_id res chain seq x y z
N LEU A 1 -7.33 -18.03 36.26
CA LEU A 1 -6.40 -18.57 35.25
C LEU A 1 -6.63 -17.91 33.89
N ASP A 2 -7.89 -17.75 33.45
CA ASP A 2 -8.23 -17.17 32.13
C ASP A 2 -7.72 -15.75 31.90
N LEU A 3 -7.81 -14.85 32.90
CA LEU A 3 -7.34 -13.46 32.76
C LEU A 3 -5.83 -13.36 32.44
N GLN A 4 -5.05 -14.30 32.95
CA GLN A 4 -3.60 -14.34 32.75
C GLN A 4 -3.22 -14.93 31.38
N VAL A 5 -4.00 -15.90 30.90
CA VAL A 5 -3.88 -16.44 29.53
C VAL A 5 -4.28 -15.38 28.52
N LEU A 6 -5.35 -14.64 28.80
CA LEU A 6 -5.88 -13.58 27.95
C LEU A 6 -4.86 -12.43 27.74
N GLN A 7 -4.26 -11.94 28.83
CA GLN A 7 -3.23 -10.91 28.78
C GLN A 7 -1.96 -11.39 28.04
N ARG A 8 -1.56 -12.65 28.23
CA ARG A 8 -0.41 -13.25 27.54
C ARG A 8 -0.67 -13.37 26.04
N THR A 9 -1.87 -13.81 25.64
CA THR A 9 -2.26 -13.89 24.23
C THR A 9 -2.24 -12.51 23.58
N PHE A 10 -2.79 -11.49 24.26
CA PHE A 10 -2.76 -10.11 23.76
C PHE A 10 -1.33 -9.58 23.56
N LEU A 11 -0.46 -9.76 24.56
CA LEU A 11 0.96 -9.37 24.47
C LEU A 11 1.70 -10.12 23.35
N LEU A 12 1.49 -11.42 23.22
CA LEU A 12 2.09 -12.23 22.16
C LEU A 12 1.62 -11.78 20.78
N SER A 13 0.35 -11.41 20.63
CA SER A 13 -0.18 -10.89 19.37
C SER A 13 0.38 -9.54 19.01
N ILE A 14 0.62 -8.65 19.98
CA ILE A 14 1.31 -7.37 19.75
C ILE A 14 2.75 -7.62 19.30
N ILE A 15 3.48 -8.50 19.99
CA ILE A 15 4.88 -8.81 19.65
C ILE A 15 4.96 -9.43 18.25
N LEU A 16 4.12 -10.43 17.97
CA LEU A 16 4.04 -11.06 16.66
C LEU A 16 3.70 -10.04 15.57
N PHE A 17 2.76 -9.12 15.86
CA PHE A 17 2.39 -8.05 14.94
C PHE A 17 3.58 -7.13 14.62
N ILE A 18 4.32 -6.67 15.64
CA ILE A 18 5.49 -5.81 15.45
C ILE A 18 6.58 -6.53 14.64
N VAL A 19 6.85 -7.80 14.95
CA VAL A 19 7.86 -8.60 14.24
C VAL A 19 7.45 -8.84 12.79
N VAL A 20 6.18 -9.18 12.53
CA VAL A 20 5.72 -9.39 11.15
C VAL A 20 5.73 -8.09 10.36
N THR A 21 5.21 -6.99 10.92
CA THR A 21 5.16 -5.72 10.19
C THR A 21 6.55 -5.21 9.87
N SER A 22 7.48 -5.26 10.82
CA SER A 22 8.88 -4.87 10.57
C SER A 22 9.57 -5.75 9.53
N THR A 23 9.41 -7.08 9.59
CA THR A 23 10.01 -7.99 8.60
C THR A 23 9.42 -7.78 7.20
N LEU A 24 8.10 -7.61 7.08
CA LEU A 24 7.45 -7.33 5.80
C LEU A 24 7.86 -5.96 5.25
N GLN A 25 7.98 -4.95 6.10
CA GLN A 25 8.41 -3.63 5.68
C GLN A 25 9.87 -3.64 5.19
N SER A 26 10.77 -4.34 5.88
CA SER A 26 12.14 -4.57 5.39
C SER A 26 12.17 -5.33 4.06
N MET A 27 11.31 -6.33 3.87
CA MET A 27 11.22 -7.05 2.59
C MET A 27 10.74 -6.13 1.46
N ILE A 28 9.77 -5.26 1.71
CA ILE A 28 9.27 -4.29 0.72
C ILE A 28 10.36 -3.28 0.36
N GLU A 29 11.04 -2.69 1.35
CA GLU A 29 12.12 -1.72 1.10
C GLU A 29 13.26 -2.29 0.25
N ILE A 30 13.56 -3.58 0.42
CA ILE A 30 14.56 -4.28 -0.40
C ILE A 30 14.00 -4.63 -1.78
N THR A 31 12.72 -4.97 -1.89
CA THR A 31 12.09 -5.40 -3.14
C THR A 31 11.79 -4.24 -4.08
N ASP A 32 11.47 -3.05 -3.56
CA ASP A 32 11.10 -1.87 -4.36
C ASP A 32 12.18 -1.46 -5.38
N PRO A 33 13.48 -1.32 -5.02
CA PRO A 33 14.53 -1.02 -6.00
C PRO A 33 14.79 -2.19 -6.97
N ILE A 34 14.63 -3.44 -6.52
CA ILE A 34 14.76 -4.62 -7.39
C ILE A 34 13.64 -4.64 -8.42
N LEU A 35 12.42 -4.26 -8.04
CA LEU A 35 11.27 -4.16 -8.91
C LEU A 35 11.46 -3.08 -9.98
N LEU A 36 11.95 -1.91 -9.58
CA LEU A 36 12.31 -0.82 -10.50
C LEU A 36 13.43 -1.25 -11.46
N ALA A 37 14.44 -1.97 -10.97
CA ALA A 37 15.53 -2.48 -11.79
C ALA A 37 15.11 -3.62 -12.73
N LEU A 38 14.13 -4.46 -12.35
CA LEU A 38 13.56 -5.51 -13.20
C LEU A 38 12.65 -4.92 -14.29
N GLY A 39 11.94 -3.83 -14.01
CA GLY A 39 11.25 -3.07 -15.05
C GLY A 39 12.21 -2.54 -16.12
N ALA A 40 13.44 -2.19 -15.71
CA ALA A 40 14.48 -1.71 -16.62
C ALA A 40 15.35 -2.82 -17.24
N SER A 41 15.50 -3.96 -16.58
CA SER A 41 16.34 -5.09 -17.03
C SER A 41 15.50 -6.33 -17.25
N ARG A 42 15.44 -6.80 -18.50
CA ARG A 42 14.68 -7.98 -18.95
C ARG A 42 15.28 -9.29 -18.42
N ASN A 43 15.37 -9.47 -17.10
CA ASN A 43 15.96 -10.66 -16.48
C ASN A 43 14.90 -11.75 -16.23
N ARG A 44 15.19 -12.98 -16.67
CA ARG A 44 14.19 -14.06 -16.89
C ARG A 44 14.12 -15.14 -15.80
N SER A 45 14.58 -14.93 -14.56
CA SER A 45 14.58 -16.01 -13.53
C SER A 45 13.45 -15.91 -12.48
N PRO A 46 12.20 -16.34 -12.76
CA PRO A 46 11.04 -16.19 -11.86
C PRO A 46 11.04 -17.11 -10.63
N TRP A 47 11.83 -18.19 -10.64
CA TRP A 47 11.79 -19.23 -9.59
C TRP A 47 12.36 -18.82 -8.23
N LYS A 48 13.44 -18.02 -8.21
CA LYS A 48 14.04 -17.52 -6.96
C LYS A 48 13.11 -16.52 -6.25
N HIS A 49 12.29 -15.87 -7.06
CA HIS A 49 11.36 -14.81 -6.72
C HIS A 49 10.03 -15.35 -6.15
N PHE A 50 9.52 -16.44 -6.72
CA PHE A 50 8.34 -17.15 -6.20
C PHE A 50 8.49 -17.58 -4.73
N ARG A 51 9.67 -18.04 -4.33
CA ARG A 51 9.94 -18.47 -2.94
C ARG A 51 9.80 -17.33 -1.93
N GLY A 52 10.28 -16.13 -2.27
CA GLY A 52 10.17 -14.95 -1.42
C GLY A 52 8.73 -14.45 -1.30
N VAL A 53 7.99 -14.44 -2.41
CA VAL A 53 6.56 -14.08 -2.45
C VAL A 53 5.72 -15.01 -1.60
N SER A 54 5.94 -16.33 -1.72
CA SER A 54 5.22 -17.33 -0.93
C SER A 54 5.46 -17.17 0.57
N MET A 55 6.67 -16.81 0.99
CA MET A 55 6.97 -16.53 2.40
C MET A 55 6.27 -15.26 2.89
N CYS A 56 6.25 -14.19 2.08
CA CYS A 56 5.54 -12.96 2.43
C CYS A 56 4.03 -13.20 2.59
N LEU A 57 3.43 -14.00 1.70
CA LEU A 57 2.02 -14.36 1.78
C LEU A 57 1.70 -15.15 3.06
N PHE A 58 2.56 -16.11 3.43
CA PHE A 58 2.40 -16.88 4.67
C PHE A 58 2.53 -16.00 5.92
N LEU A 59 3.56 -15.15 5.95
CA LEU A 59 3.81 -14.19 7.02
C LEU A 59 2.66 -13.19 7.18
N LEU A 60 1.90 -12.91 6.12
CA LEU A 60 0.73 -12.02 6.14
C LEU A 60 -0.54 -12.74 6.62
N LEU A 61 -0.80 -13.94 6.10
CA LEU A 61 -2.01 -14.70 6.43
C LEU A 61 -2.07 -15.09 7.91
N PHE A 62 -0.93 -15.48 8.49
CA PHE A 62 -0.85 -15.94 9.87
C PHE A 62 -1.30 -14.88 10.91
N PRO A 63 -0.78 -13.64 10.92
CA PRO A 63 -1.23 -12.60 11.83
C PRO A 63 -2.62 -12.05 11.50
N CYS A 64 -3.06 -12.03 10.23
CA CYS A 64 -4.45 -11.69 9.92
C CYS A 64 -5.43 -12.72 10.50
N PHE A 65 -5.08 -14.01 10.40
CA PHE A 65 -5.85 -15.09 11.01
C PHE A 65 -5.87 -14.97 12.55
N MET A 66 -4.73 -14.66 13.17
CA MET A 66 -4.67 -14.42 14.62
C MET A 66 -5.47 -13.19 15.05
N ALA A 67 -5.38 -12.08 14.30
CA ALA A 67 -6.15 -10.87 14.56
C ALA A 67 -7.66 -11.11 14.45
N TYR A 68 -8.11 -11.87 13.44
CA TYR A 68 -9.51 -12.26 13.28
C TYR A 68 -10.01 -13.08 14.48
N LYS A 69 -9.22 -14.07 14.93
CA LYS A 69 -9.59 -14.90 16.08
C LYS A 69 -9.68 -14.08 17.37
N ILE A 70 -8.85 -13.05 17.52
CA ILE A 70 -8.87 -12.15 18.68
C ILE A 70 -10.07 -11.19 18.59
N ALA A 71 -10.32 -10.60 17.43
CA ALA A 71 -11.47 -9.71 17.21
C ALA A 71 -12.82 -10.40 17.44
N HIS A 72 -12.90 -11.72 17.22
CA HIS A 72 -14.11 -12.50 17.48
C HIS A 72 -14.19 -13.00 18.94
N LEU A 73 -13.06 -13.13 19.65
CA LEU A 73 -13.05 -13.57 21.06
C LEU A 73 -13.16 -12.42 22.06
N PHE A 74 -12.79 -11.20 21.66
CA PHE A 74 -12.73 -10.03 22.54
C PHE A 74 -13.78 -8.98 22.16
N HIS A 75 -14.25 -8.24 23.15
CA HIS A 75 -14.92 -6.97 22.89
C HIS A 75 -13.92 -6.01 22.21
N LEU A 76 -14.38 -5.33 21.15
CA LEU A 76 -13.58 -4.40 20.38
C LEU A 76 -13.31 -3.12 21.18
N ASP A 77 -12.31 -3.17 22.05
CA ASP A 77 -11.82 -1.99 22.76
C ASP A 77 -11.03 -1.07 21.83
N PHE A 78 -10.94 0.21 22.20
CA PHE A 78 -10.22 1.24 21.45
C PHE A 78 -8.79 0.84 21.03
N TRP A 79 -8.03 0.25 21.97
CA TRP A 79 -6.65 -0.21 21.72
C TRP A 79 -6.60 -1.40 20.74
N LEU A 80 -7.57 -2.30 20.82
CA LEU A 80 -7.67 -3.42 19.89
C LEU A 80 -8.00 -2.94 18.47
N LEU A 81 -8.83 -1.90 18.35
CA LEU A 81 -9.13 -1.27 17.06
C LEU A 81 -7.87 -0.68 16.41
N ILE A 82 -7.03 0.03 17.18
CA ILE A 82 -5.75 0.56 16.66
C ILE A 82 -4.85 -0.58 16.18
N LEU A 83 -4.77 -1.67 16.94
CA LEU A 83 -3.97 -2.84 16.57
C LEU A 83 -4.48 -3.52 15.29
N VAL A 84 -5.78 -3.79 15.21
CA VAL A 84 -6.42 -4.42 14.05
C VAL A 84 -6.31 -3.52 12.82
N SER A 85 -6.52 -2.21 12.97
CA SER A 85 -6.35 -1.25 11.88
C SER A 85 -4.91 -1.19 11.38
N SER A 86 -3.93 -1.27 12.27
CA SER A 86 -2.51 -1.27 11.88
C SER A 86 -2.17 -2.55 11.11
N CYS A 87 -2.74 -3.69 11.51
CA CYS A 87 -2.64 -4.95 10.77
C CYS A 87 -3.29 -4.89 9.40
N MET A 88 -4.49 -4.31 9.31
CA MET A 88 -5.17 -4.13 8.04
C MET A 88 -4.37 -3.21 7.11
N LEU A 89 -3.78 -2.12 7.64
CA LEU A 89 -2.95 -1.20 6.87
C LEU A 89 -1.70 -1.89 6.30
N THR A 90 -0.94 -2.61 7.13
CA THR A 90 0.24 -3.35 6.65
C THR A 90 -0.14 -4.46 5.68
N SER A 91 -1.24 -5.16 5.91
CA SER A 91 -1.74 -6.18 4.99
C SER A 91 -2.10 -5.59 3.63
N LEU A 92 -2.77 -4.43 3.59
CA LEU A 92 -3.12 -3.73 2.35
C LEU A 92 -1.86 -3.31 1.57
N GLN A 93 -0.85 -2.80 2.27
CA GLN A 93 0.43 -2.41 1.66
C GLN A 93 1.14 -3.60 1.04
N VAL A 94 1.28 -4.70 1.77
CA VAL A 94 1.95 -5.91 1.30
C VAL A 94 1.18 -6.54 0.14
N MET A 95 -0.15 -6.61 0.22
CA MET A 95 -0.98 -7.11 -0.86
C MET A 95 -0.84 -6.26 -2.14
N GLY A 96 -0.81 -4.92 -2.01
CA GLY A 96 -0.59 -4.02 -3.14
C GLY A 96 0.78 -4.23 -3.80
N THR A 97 1.84 -4.32 -3.00
CA THR A 97 3.20 -4.57 -3.52
C THR A 97 3.31 -5.95 -4.17
N LEU A 98 2.75 -6.99 -3.55
CA LEU A 98 2.70 -8.34 -4.12
C LEU A 98 1.93 -8.37 -5.45
N PHE A 99 0.82 -7.64 -5.56
CA PHE A 99 0.04 -7.59 -6.79
C PHE A 99 0.82 -6.94 -7.93
N ILE A 100 1.44 -5.79 -7.69
CA ILE A 100 2.28 -5.09 -8.67
C ILE A 100 3.45 -6.00 -9.09
N TYR A 101 4.05 -6.69 -8.11
CA TYR A 101 5.10 -7.65 -8.37
C TYR A 101 4.67 -8.81 -9.27
N THR A 102 3.49 -9.40 -9.01
CA THR A 102 2.94 -10.45 -9.86
C THR A 102 2.68 -9.95 -11.27
N LEU A 103 2.19 -8.72 -11.44
CA LEU A 103 2.00 -8.12 -12.77
C LEU A 103 3.32 -8.01 -13.55
N PHE A 104 4.39 -7.50 -12.93
CA PHE A 104 5.71 -7.47 -13.57
C PHE A 104 6.25 -8.86 -13.90
N MET A 105 6.00 -9.86 -13.06
CA MET A 105 6.39 -11.24 -13.34
C MET A 105 5.61 -11.83 -14.52
N VAL A 106 4.31 -11.52 -14.65
CA VAL A 106 3.50 -11.94 -15.81
C VAL A 106 4.02 -11.28 -17.09
N GLU A 107 4.36 -9.99 -17.05
CA GLU A 107 4.94 -9.27 -18.19
C GLU A 107 6.29 -9.86 -18.62
N LEU A 108 7.14 -10.30 -17.68
CA LEU A 108 8.42 -10.95 -18.00
C LEU A 108 8.24 -12.31 -18.69
N VAL A 109 7.14 -13.02 -18.39
CA VAL A 109 6.82 -14.33 -18.98
C VAL A 109 6.11 -14.18 -20.33
N GLN A 110 5.33 -13.10 -20.52
CA GLN A 110 4.72 -12.80 -21.82
C GLN A 110 5.74 -12.21 -22.80
N GLU A 111 5.73 -12.68 -24.04
CA GLU A 111 6.65 -12.17 -25.07
C GLU A 111 6.22 -10.79 -25.61
N ALA A 112 4.93 -10.47 -25.56
CA ALA A 112 4.38 -9.17 -25.96
C ALA A 112 4.31 -8.20 -24.76
N PRO A 113 4.85 -6.97 -24.87
CA PRO A 113 4.70 -5.96 -23.83
C PRO A 113 3.23 -5.57 -23.67
N LEU A 114 2.76 -5.51 -22.42
CA LEU A 114 1.42 -5.03 -22.11
C LEU A 114 1.42 -3.50 -22.16
N GLU A 115 0.92 -2.92 -23.25
CA GLU A 115 0.81 -1.45 -23.44
C GLU A 115 0.07 -0.72 -22.30
N ARG A 116 -0.66 -1.45 -21.44
CA ARG A 116 -1.49 -0.89 -20.36
C ARG A 116 -1.00 -1.23 -18.94
N MET A 117 0.22 -1.76 -18.78
CA MET A 117 0.83 -2.09 -17.47
C MET A 117 0.83 -0.88 -16.51
N ASP A 118 1.32 0.27 -16.99
CA ASP A 118 1.45 1.48 -16.17
C ASP A 118 0.10 2.00 -15.65
N GLU A 119 -0.94 1.89 -16.47
CA GLU A 119 -2.29 2.29 -16.08
C GLU A 119 -2.86 1.35 -15.00
N ILE A 120 -2.65 0.04 -15.13
CA ILE A 120 -3.08 -0.96 -14.13
C ILE A 120 -2.34 -0.74 -12.81
N ILE A 121 -1.01 -0.59 -12.85
CA ILE A 121 -0.19 -0.33 -11.66
C ILE A 121 -0.65 0.96 -10.97
N TYR A 122 -0.95 2.00 -11.76
CA TYR A 122 -1.48 3.25 -11.24
C TYR A 122 -2.82 3.05 -10.51
N TRP A 123 -3.77 2.33 -11.13
CA TRP A 123 -5.08 2.05 -10.52
C TRP A 123 -4.95 1.26 -9.23
N VAL A 124 -4.09 0.23 -9.21
CA VAL A 124 -3.83 -0.56 -8.00
C VAL A 124 -3.27 0.32 -6.89
N LYS A 125 -2.24 1.13 -7.19
CA LYS A 125 -1.67 2.06 -6.20
C LYS A 125 -2.72 3.06 -5.72
N ALA A 126 -3.55 3.59 -6.60
CA ALA A 126 -4.61 4.52 -6.24
C ALA A 126 -5.65 3.89 -5.31
N VAL A 127 -6.15 2.70 -5.66
CA VAL A 127 -7.12 1.96 -4.83
C VAL A 127 -6.53 1.61 -3.47
N SER A 128 -5.29 1.10 -3.42
CA SER A 128 -4.62 0.81 -2.15
C SER A 128 -4.51 2.04 -1.27
N ARG A 129 -4.11 3.20 -1.83
CA ARG A 129 -4.03 4.47 -1.07
C ARG A 129 -5.39 4.95 -0.56
N VAL A 130 -6.46 4.76 -1.34
CA VAL A 130 -7.83 5.08 -0.90
C VAL A 130 -8.26 4.16 0.24
N LEU A 131 -8.02 2.86 0.12
CA LEU A 131 -8.33 1.90 1.19
C LEU A 131 -7.55 2.21 2.47
N GLU A 132 -6.24 2.48 2.36
CA GLU A 132 -5.40 2.92 3.49
C GLU A 132 -5.97 4.17 4.18
N PHE A 133 -6.49 5.12 3.40
CA PHE A 133 -7.10 6.34 3.94
C PHE A 133 -8.43 6.06 4.63
N LEU A 134 -9.30 5.21 4.05
CA LEU A 134 -10.56 4.81 4.67
C LEU A 134 -10.35 4.10 6.01
N VAL A 135 -9.35 3.22 6.09
CA VAL A 135 -8.96 2.54 7.33
C VAL A 135 -8.52 3.56 8.39
N ALA A 136 -7.66 4.52 8.03
CA ALA A 136 -7.24 5.57 8.95
C ALA A 136 -8.42 6.44 9.44
N LEU A 137 -9.35 6.80 8.55
CA LEU A 137 -10.57 7.54 8.93
C LEU A 137 -11.46 6.75 9.89
N SER A 138 -11.58 5.43 9.70
CA SER A 138 -12.39 4.59 10.60
C SER A 138 -11.85 4.60 12.04
N VAL A 139 -10.52 4.58 12.21
CA VAL A 139 -9.87 4.67 13.52
C VAL A 139 -10.10 6.02 14.17
N VAL A 140 -9.94 7.11 13.41
CA VAL A 140 -10.18 8.47 13.93
C VAL A 140 -11.64 8.64 14.31
N GLY A 141 -12.57 8.16 13.49
CA GLY A 141 -14.01 8.25 13.76
C GLY A 141 -14.40 7.50 15.03
N TYR A 142 -14.00 6.24 15.16
CA TYR A 142 -14.29 5.46 16.36
C TYR A 142 -13.57 6.00 17.59
N GLY A 143 -12.30 6.38 17.46
CA GLY A 143 -11.53 6.97 18.56
C GLY A 143 -12.08 8.30 19.04
N SER A 144 -12.60 9.13 18.14
CA SER A 144 -13.28 10.38 18.50
C SER A 144 -14.61 10.09 19.20
N TRP A 145 -15.37 9.09 18.72
CA TRP A 145 -16.62 8.67 19.35
C TRP A 145 -16.39 8.17 20.78
N GLU A 146 -15.41 7.27 20.97
CA GLU A 146 -15.05 6.72 22.27
C GLU A 146 -14.51 7.80 23.21
N SER A 147 -13.70 8.74 22.71
CA SER A 147 -13.23 9.87 23.51
C SER A 147 -14.34 10.85 23.93
N LEU A 148 -15.40 11.01 23.14
CA LEU A 148 -16.48 11.97 23.44
C LEU A 148 -17.61 11.38 24.30
N PHE A 149 -17.92 10.09 24.13
CA PHE A 149 -19.05 9.42 24.78
C PHE A 149 -18.65 8.31 25.75
N GLY A 150 -17.38 7.90 25.76
CA GLY A 150 -16.83 6.87 26.65
C GLY A 150 -16.02 7.45 27.81
N GLU A 151 -15.04 6.68 28.30
CA GLU A 151 -14.13 7.12 29.36
C GLU A 151 -13.06 8.05 28.78
N TRP A 152 -13.08 9.33 29.16
CA TRP A 152 -12.09 10.28 28.68
C TRP A 152 -10.67 9.89 29.11
N SER A 153 -9.79 9.63 28.14
CA SER A 153 -8.39 9.31 28.36
C SER A 153 -7.46 10.27 27.61
N TRP A 154 -6.60 10.97 28.34
CA TRP A 154 -5.57 11.84 27.76
C TRP A 154 -4.61 11.09 26.83
N LEU A 155 -4.29 9.83 27.16
CA LEU A 155 -3.45 8.98 26.32
C LEU A 155 -4.17 8.63 25.01
N GLY A 156 -5.44 8.21 25.08
CA GLY A 156 -6.24 7.91 23.88
C GLY A 156 -6.38 9.12 22.96
N ALA A 157 -6.73 10.28 23.53
CA ALA A 157 -6.84 11.53 22.78
C ALA A 157 -5.52 11.93 22.10
N SER A 158 -4.38 11.81 22.80
CA SER A 158 -3.06 12.11 22.22
C SER A 158 -2.72 11.20 21.04
N VAL A 159 -3.02 9.90 21.14
CA VAL A 159 -2.80 8.93 20.07
C VAL A 159 -3.68 9.23 18.86
N ILE A 160 -4.95 9.60 19.06
CA ILE A 160 -5.85 9.99 17.95
C ILE A 160 -5.39 11.26 17.26
N ILE A 161 -4.91 12.26 18.00
CA ILE A 161 -4.37 13.49 17.39
C ILE A 161 -3.16 13.18 16.52
N ILE A 162 -2.20 12.42 17.05
CA ILE A 162 -1.00 11.99 16.32
C ILE A 162 -1.40 11.18 15.08
N HIS A 163 -2.31 10.22 15.24
CA HIS A 163 -2.80 9.38 14.15
C HIS A 163 -3.49 10.22 13.07
N SER A 164 -4.33 11.17 13.45
CA SER A 164 -5.02 12.08 12.52
C SER A 164 -4.02 12.93 11.73
N TYR A 165 -2.94 13.40 12.36
CA TYR A 165 -1.92 14.18 11.67
C TYR A 165 -1.14 13.32 10.65
N PHE A 166 -0.58 12.19 11.06
CA PHE A 166 0.29 11.39 10.20
C PHE A 166 -0.48 10.53 9.18
N ASN A 167 -1.54 9.84 9.61
CA ASN A 167 -2.24 8.87 8.77
C ASN A 167 -3.35 9.48 7.93
N VAL A 168 -3.93 10.61 8.37
CA VAL A 168 -5.02 11.28 7.64
C VAL A 168 -4.52 12.54 6.95
N TRP A 169 -4.05 13.54 7.71
CA TRP A 169 -3.71 14.85 7.15
C TRP A 169 -2.54 14.80 6.16
N LEU A 170 -1.38 14.28 6.59
CA LEU A 170 -0.20 14.20 5.73
C LEU A 170 -0.47 13.32 4.49
N ARG A 171 -1.22 12.22 4.68
CA ARG A 171 -1.62 11.30 3.59
C ARG A 171 -2.57 11.98 2.60
N ALA A 172 -3.57 12.71 3.08
CA ALA A 172 -4.48 13.48 2.25
C ALA A 172 -3.74 14.57 1.47
N GLN A 173 -2.81 15.27 2.11
CA GLN A 173 -1.98 16.29 1.46
C GLN A 173 -1.11 15.69 0.36
N ALA A 174 -0.49 14.52 0.59
CA ALA A 174 0.28 13.81 -0.41
C ALA A 174 -0.61 13.37 -1.60
N GLY A 175 -1.78 12.81 -1.32
CA GLY A 175 -2.76 12.43 -2.35
C GLY A 175 -3.24 13.63 -3.17
N TRP A 176 -3.52 14.75 -2.51
CA TRP A 176 -3.94 16.00 -3.16
C TRP A 176 -2.86 16.56 -4.08
N ARG A 177 -1.60 16.59 -3.62
CA ARG A 177 -0.46 17.00 -4.45
C ARG A 177 -0.31 16.11 -5.70
N SER A 178 -0.42 14.79 -5.54
CA SER A 178 -0.35 13.84 -6.66
C SER A 178 -1.47 14.08 -7.68
N PHE A 179 -2.70 14.33 -7.20
CA PHE A 179 -3.84 14.64 -8.06
C PHE A 179 -3.64 15.97 -8.81
N LEU A 180 -3.19 17.03 -8.14
CA LEU A 180 -2.90 18.32 -8.77
C LEU A 180 -1.81 18.20 -9.84
N LEU A 181 -0.72 17.46 -9.56
CA LEU A 181 0.34 17.22 -10.53
C LEU A 181 -0.20 16.52 -11.78
N ARG A 182 -1.08 15.54 -11.61
CA ARG A 182 -1.68 14.81 -12.74
C ARG A 182 -2.63 15.69 -13.55
N ARG A 183 -3.41 16.54 -12.88
CA ARG A 183 -4.26 17.54 -13.57
C ARG A 183 -3.40 18.51 -14.38
N HIS A 184 -2.29 18.98 -13.81
CA HIS A 184 -1.34 19.83 -14.52
C HIS A 184 -0.73 19.11 -15.72
N ALA A 185 -0.27 17.86 -15.55
CA ALA A 185 0.27 17.07 -16.66
C ALA A 185 -0.75 16.86 -17.79
N ALA A 186 -2.01 16.56 -17.47
CA ALA A 186 -3.08 16.42 -18.45
C ALA A 186 -3.36 17.74 -19.19
N GLN A 187 -3.32 18.87 -18.48
CA GLN A 187 -3.45 20.20 -19.08
C GLN A 187 -2.27 20.52 -20.00
N SER A 188 -1.04 20.25 -19.57
CA SER A 188 0.16 20.44 -20.40
C SER A 188 0.12 19.57 -21.65
N LEU A 189 -0.31 18.30 -21.52
CA LEU A 189 -0.51 17.39 -22.66
C LEU A 189 -1.56 17.92 -23.64
N SER A 190 -2.66 18.50 -23.15
CA SER A 190 -3.71 19.07 -24.00
C SER A 190 -3.30 20.38 -24.69
N ALA A 191 -2.31 21.10 -24.13
CA ALA A 191 -1.79 22.34 -24.69
C ALA A 191 -0.72 22.12 -25.78
N LEU A 192 -0.17 20.91 -25.89
CA LEU A 192 0.82 20.58 -26.92
C LEU A 192 0.12 20.53 -28.29
N PRO A 193 0.60 21.28 -29.30
CA PRO A 193 0.06 21.18 -30.65
C PRO A 193 0.28 19.77 -31.19
N ARG A 194 -0.78 19.15 -31.73
CA ARG A 194 -0.65 17.87 -32.45
C ARG A 194 0.23 18.10 -33.67
N ALA A 195 1.36 17.39 -33.73
CA ALA A 195 2.24 17.42 -34.88
C ALA A 195 1.52 16.85 -36.11
N THR A 196 1.38 17.66 -37.15
CA THR A 196 0.86 17.23 -38.45
C THR A 196 1.94 16.42 -39.18
N ALA A 197 1.55 15.42 -39.98
CA ALA A 197 2.49 14.59 -40.73
C ALA A 197 3.45 15.38 -41.65
N SER A 198 3.06 16.59 -42.07
CA SER A 198 3.92 17.52 -42.81
C SER A 198 5.03 18.13 -41.94
N HIS A 199 4.74 18.53 -40.69
CA HIS A 199 5.74 19.09 -39.77
C HIS A 199 6.78 18.06 -39.33
N LEU A 200 6.39 16.79 -39.15
CA LEU A 200 7.32 15.69 -38.86
C LEU A 200 8.30 15.46 -40.02
N ARG A 201 7.85 15.61 -41.27
CA ARG A 201 8.69 15.49 -42.47
C ARG A 201 9.62 16.68 -42.69
N ASP A 202 9.15 17.89 -42.41
CA ASP A 202 9.95 19.11 -42.60
C ASP A 202 11.09 19.24 -41.56
N HIS A 203 10.93 18.63 -40.39
CA HIS A 203 11.93 18.66 -39.30
C HIS A 203 12.82 17.42 -39.21
N ASP A 204 12.62 16.41 -40.08
CA ASP A 204 13.31 15.10 -40.05
C ASP A 204 13.22 14.43 -38.66
N ASP A 205 12.09 14.64 -37.98
CA ASP A 205 11.87 14.20 -36.59
C ASP A 205 11.52 12.72 -36.56
N ILE A 206 12.36 11.94 -35.87
CA ILE A 206 12.18 10.51 -35.64
C ILE A 206 11.29 10.32 -34.41
N CYS A 207 10.40 9.33 -34.44
CA CYS A 207 9.61 8.97 -33.26
C CYS A 207 10.51 8.65 -32.05
N ALA A 208 10.47 9.44 -30.99
CA ALA A 208 11.32 9.22 -29.80
C ALA A 208 11.07 7.87 -29.08
N ILE A 209 9.92 7.23 -29.35
CA ILE A 209 9.55 5.92 -28.79
C ILE A 209 10.06 4.78 -29.67
N CYS A 210 9.94 4.95 -30.99
CA CYS A 210 10.16 3.89 -31.97
C CYS A 210 11.46 4.04 -32.76
N PHE A 211 12.16 5.18 -32.65
CA PHE A 211 13.39 5.54 -33.36
C PHE A 211 13.36 5.19 -34.86
N GLN A 212 12.16 5.24 -35.45
CA GLN A 212 11.82 5.10 -36.85
C GLN A 212 10.99 6.31 -37.28
#